data_AF-A0A316NZH2-F1
#
_entry.id   AF-A0A316NZH2-F1
#
_cell.length_a   1.000
_cell.length_b   1.000
_cell.length_c   1.000
_cell.angle_alpha   90.00
_cell.angle_beta   90.00
_cell.angle_gamma   90.00
#
_symmetry.space_group_name_H-M   'P 1'
#
loop_
_entity.id
_entity.type
_entity.pdbx_description
1 polymer ?
#
loop_
_entity_poly.entity_id
_entity_poly.type
_entity_poly.pdbx_seq_one_letter_code
_entity_poly.pdbx_strand_id
1 'polypeptide(L)'
;MQITLREIPIVGIDKAARAFIDAHENRYFEVSNDLFVMEGPVEEGTIAYHGSGSHGGHIVLKPFYKRKNGRWTYLYGPDNSCRKSQSSLAIKA
;
A
#
# COMPACT_ATOMS: atom_id res chain seq x y z
N MET A 1 4.60 12.84 -11.27
CA MET A 1 4.57 12.63 -9.81
C MET A 1 5.53 11.50 -9.48
N GLN A 2 6.70 11.78 -8.90
CA GLN A 2 7.64 10.74 -8.47
C GLN A 2 7.10 10.16 -7.15
N ILE A 3 6.65 8.90 -7.17
CA ILE A 3 6.25 8.21 -5.94
C ILE A 3 7.54 7.79 -5.24
N THR A 4 7.88 8.50 -4.17
CA THR A 4 9.03 8.17 -3.35
C THR A 4 8.70 6.89 -2.57
N LEU A 5 9.49 5.82 -2.74
CA LEU A 5 9.36 4.55 -2.02
C LEU A 5 9.78 4.72 -0.54
N ARG A 6 9.05 5.54 0.20
CA ARG A 6 9.27 5.79 1.62
C ARG A 6 8.09 5.25 2.41
N GLU A 7 8.38 4.84 3.63
CA GLU A 7 7.37 4.55 4.62
C GLU A 7 6.55 5.82 4.91
N ILE A 8 5.24 5.67 5.07
CA ILE A 8 4.30 6.78 5.32
C ILE A 8 3.78 6.66 6.77
N PRO A 9 4.23 7.53 7.69
CA PRO A 9 3.67 7.58 9.03
C PRO A 9 2.22 8.07 8.98
N ILE A 10 1.33 7.36 9.69
CA ILE A 10 -0.06 7.78 9.84
C ILE A 10 -0.21 8.56 11.13
N VAL A 11 -0.74 9.78 11.01
CA VAL A 11 -0.89 10.74 12.11
C VAL A 11 -2.35 10.91 12.53
N GLY A 12 -3.29 10.43 11.72
CA GLY A 12 -4.72 10.52 12.00
C GLY A 12 -5.53 9.38 11.38
N ILE A 13 -6.73 9.17 11.92
CA ILE A 13 -7.72 8.25 11.37
C ILE A 13 -9.06 8.96 11.33
N ASP A 14 -9.60 9.13 10.12
CA ASP A 14 -10.99 9.52 9.93
C ASP A 14 -11.86 8.27 10.05
N LYS A 15 -12.48 8.11 11.21
CA LYS A 15 -13.32 6.93 11.52
C LYS A 15 -14.60 6.89 10.69
N ALA A 16 -15.13 8.04 10.28
CA ALA A 16 -16.37 8.09 9.51
C ALA A 16 -16.14 7.61 8.08
N ALA A 17 -15.04 8.06 7.47
CA ALA A 17 -14.65 7.62 6.13
C ALA A 17 -13.81 6.33 6.11
N ARG A 18 -13.39 5.84 7.28
CA ARG A 18 -12.43 4.72 7.43
C ARG A 18 -11.11 4.97 6.69
N ALA A 19 -10.64 6.23 6.73
CA ALA A 19 -9.44 6.67 6.05
C ALA A 19 -8.30 6.92 7.03
N PHE A 20 -7.09 6.54 6.61
CA PHE A 20 -5.85 6.79 7.33
C PHE A 20 -5.22 8.05 6.75
N ILE A 21 -4.72 8.94 7.60
CA ILE A 21 -4.27 10.28 7.20
C ILE A 21 -2.79 10.45 7.55
N ASP A 22 -1.98 10.85 6.57
CA ASP A 22 -0.57 11.18 6.77
C ASP A 22 -0.37 12.66 7.17
N ALA A 23 0.88 13.06 7.42
CA ALA A 23 1.22 14.43 7.81
C ALA A 23 0.98 15.48 6.71
N HIS A 24 0.68 15.06 5.48
CA HIS A 24 0.40 15.91 4.33
C HIS A 24 -1.10 15.91 3.97
N GLU A 25 -1.95 15.40 4.86
CA GLU A 25 -3.40 15.26 4.65
C GLU A 25 -3.79 14.30 3.52
N ASN A 26 -2.87 13.47 3.03
CA ASN A 26 -3.22 12.40 2.09
C ASN A 26 -4.01 11.32 2.81
N ARG A 27 -5.04 10.81 2.13
CA ARG A 27 -5.95 9.78 2.66
C ARG A 27 -5.62 8.43 2.05
N TYR A 28 -5.62 7.41 2.88
CA TYR A 28 -5.35 6.03 2.50
C TYR A 28 -6.48 5.11 2.95
N PHE A 29 -6.91 4.23 2.05
CA PHE A 29 -8.03 3.34 2.26
C PHE A 29 -7.58 1.89 2.16
N GLU A 30 -8.05 1.07 3.09
CA GLU A 30 -7.82 -0.36 3.06
C GLU A 30 -8.62 -1.00 1.92
N VAL A 31 -7.94 -1.73 1.04
CA VAL A 31 -8.54 -2.45 -0.09
C VAL A 31 -8.57 -3.96 0.12
N SER A 32 -7.68 -4.50 0.96
CA SER A 32 -7.65 -5.93 1.30
C SER A 32 -6.63 -6.22 2.40
N ASN A 33 -7.00 -6.90 3.48
CA ASN A 33 -6.09 -7.50 4.48
C ASN A 33 -4.81 -6.67 4.74
N ASP A 34 -4.96 -5.51 5.36
CA ASP A 34 -3.86 -4.58 5.69
C ASP A 34 -3.13 -3.95 4.48
N LEU A 35 -3.68 -4.07 3.26
CA LEU A 35 -3.23 -3.31 2.08
C LEU A 35 -4.05 -2.04 1.92
N PHE A 36 -3.33 -0.94 1.81
CA PHE A 36 -3.87 0.40 1.68
C PHE A 36 -3.47 1.01 0.34
N VAL A 37 -4.34 1.81 -0.26
CA VAL A 37 -4.01 2.66 -1.41
C VAL A 37 -4.35 4.11 -1.09
N MET A 38 -3.61 5.04 -1.70
CA MET A 38 -3.96 6.46 -1.61
C MET A 38 -5.30 6.71 -2.31
N GLU A 39 -6.07 7.67 -1.80
CA GLU A 39 -7.33 8.12 -2.39
C GLU A 39 -7.19 8.41 -3.89
N GLY A 40 -8.13 7.88 -4.68
CA GLY A 40 -8.15 8.04 -6.13
C GLY A 40 -8.35 6.72 -6.88
N PRO A 41 -8.35 6.77 -8.23
CA PRO A 41 -8.46 5.57 -9.05
C PRO A 41 -7.25 4.65 -8.90
N VAL A 42 -7.49 3.34 -8.89
CA VAL A 42 -6.44 2.32 -8.94
C VAL A 42 -6.08 2.07 -10.40
N GLU A 43 -4.94 2.61 -10.82
CA GLU A 43 -4.46 2.59 -12.21
C GLU A 43 -3.02 2.07 -12.32
N GLU A 44 -2.50 2.01 -13.54
CA GLU A 44 -1.12 1.59 -13.78
C GLU A 44 -0.16 2.51 -13.02
N GLY A 45 0.73 1.92 -12.21
CA GLY A 45 1.67 2.65 -11.39
C GLY A 45 1.21 2.96 -9.96
N THR A 46 -0.07 2.75 -9.62
CA THR A 46 -0.56 2.87 -8.24
C THR A 46 0.25 1.99 -7.30
N ILE A 47 0.59 2.51 -6.12
CA ILE A 47 1.27 1.78 -5.06
C ILE A 47 0.24 1.34 -4.03
N ALA A 48 0.29 0.07 -3.66
CA ALA A 48 -0.37 -0.44 -2.46
C ALA A 48 0.65 -0.59 -1.34
N TYR A 49 0.24 -0.22 -0.13
CA TYR A 49 1.08 -0.16 1.05
C TYR A 49 0.59 -1.18 2.07
N HIS A 50 1.50 -1.86 2.74
CA HIS A 50 1.17 -2.71 3.88
C HIS A 50 1.13 -1.88 5.15
N GLY A 51 0.02 -1.94 5.90
CA GLY A 51 -0.08 -1.37 7.23
C GLY A 51 0.77 -2.16 8.22
N SER A 52 1.65 -1.46 8.96
CA SER A 52 2.42 -2.07 10.03
C SER A 52 2.31 -1.20 11.28
N GLY A 53 2.03 -1.82 12.42
CA GLY A 53 2.07 -1.14 13.72
C GLY A 53 3.48 -1.19 14.30
N SER A 54 3.97 -0.08 14.86
CA SER A 54 5.12 -0.10 15.77
C SER A 54 4.63 -0.19 17.22
N HIS A 55 5.47 -0.71 18.11
CA HIS A 55 5.24 -0.69 19.55
C HIS A 55 4.93 0.76 19.98
N GLY A 56 3.73 1.00 20.53
CA GLY A 56 3.24 2.35 20.88
C GLY A 56 1.97 2.80 20.16
N GLY A 57 1.41 2.00 19.24
CA GLY A 57 0.12 2.32 18.59
C GLY A 57 0.24 3.23 17.37
N HIS A 58 1.46 3.46 16.87
CA HIS A 58 1.70 4.18 15.62
C HIS A 58 1.60 3.25 14.43
N ILE A 59 0.90 3.69 13.40
CA ILE A 59 0.74 2.95 12.16
C ILE A 59 1.64 3.57 11.10
N VAL A 60 2.35 2.73 10.36
CA VAL A 60 3.21 3.12 9.26
C VAL A 60 2.83 2.29 8.05
N LEU A 61 2.57 2.95 6.92
CA LEU A 61 2.28 2.31 5.65
C LEU A 61 3.57 2.13 4.85
N LYS A 62 3.94 0.88 4.56
CA LYS A 62 5.16 0.55 3.81
C LYS A 62 4.79 0.21 2.37
N PRO A 63 5.35 0.88 1.35
CA PRO A 63 5.11 0.52 -0.05
C PRO A 63 5.38 -0.98 -0.24
N PHE A 64 4.46 -1.74 -0.84
CA PHE A 64 4.59 -3.21 -0.91
C PHE A 64 4.32 -3.76 -2.31
N TYR A 65 3.29 -3.26 -3.01
CA TYR A 65 3.01 -3.61 -4.40
C TYR A 65 2.93 -2.38 -5.29
N LYS A 66 3.21 -2.56 -6.58
CA LYS A 66 2.90 -1.62 -7.65
C LYS A 66 1.97 -2.26 -8.65
N ARG A 67 0.94 -1.53 -9.09
CA ARG A 67 0.08 -1.96 -10.20
C ARG A 67 0.90 -1.89 -11.49
N LYS A 68 1.13 -3.04 -12.12
CA LYS A 68 1.85 -3.17 -13.38
C LYS A 68 1.13 -4.15 -14.31
N ASN A 69 0.87 -3.75 -15.56
CA ASN A 69 0.13 -4.52 -16.55
C ASN A 69 -1.19 -5.10 -16.01
N GLY A 70 -1.94 -4.29 -15.25
CA GLY A 70 -3.20 -4.73 -14.63
C GLY A 70 -3.04 -5.79 -13.54
N ARG A 71 -1.85 -5.97 -12.96
CA ARG A 71 -1.57 -6.89 -11.85
C ARG A 71 -0.81 -6.19 -10.74
N TRP A 72 -0.99 -6.63 -9.50
CA TRP A 72 -0.13 -6.19 -8.39
C TRP A 72 1.21 -6.93 -8.46
N THR A 73 2.30 -6.17 -8.54
CA THR A 73 3.67 -6.69 -8.61
C THR A 73 4.42 -6.26 -7.36
N TYR A 74 5.10 -7.20 -6.70
CA TYR A 74 5.84 -6.93 -5.47
C TYR A 74 6.99 -5.95 -5.73
N LEU A 75 7.14 -4.96 -4.85
CA LEU A 75 8.16 -3.92 -5.00
C LEU A 75 9.56 -4.39 -4.61
N TYR A 76 9.67 -5.31 -3.64
CA TYR A 76 10.96 -5.78 -3.12
C TYR A 76 11.32 -7.19 -3.60
N GLY A 77 10.97 -7.52 -4.84
CA GLY A 77 11.37 -8.78 -5.45
C GLY A 77 12.90 -8.87 -5.59
N PRO A 78 13.48 -10.07 -5.53
CA PRO A 78 14.90 -10.25 -5.72
C PRO A 78 15.25 -9.77 -7.12
N ASP A 79 16.33 -9.01 -7.27
CA ASP A 79 17.00 -8.93 -8.56
C ASP A 79 17.36 -10.37 -8.92
N ASN A 80 16.62 -10.97 -9.86
CA ASN A 80 16.87 -12.27 -10.49
C ASN A 80 17.54 -13.40 -9.65
N SER A 81 17.04 -13.72 -8.45
CA SER A 81 17.33 -15.04 -7.85
C SER A 81 16.16 -15.58 -7.04
N CYS A 82 15.70 -16.76 -7.45
CA CYS A 82 14.70 -17.61 -6.80
C CYS A 82 13.23 -17.41 -7.25
N ARG A 83 12.90 -17.99 -8.41
CA ARG A 83 11.56 -18.50 -8.71
C ARG A 83 11.14 -19.50 -7.62
N LYS A 84 10.14 -19.18 -6.80
CA LYS A 84 9.09 -20.15 -6.44
C LYS A 84 7.75 -19.44 -6.27
N SER A 85 6.86 -19.73 -7.22
CA SER A 85 5.40 -19.88 -7.08
C SER A 85 4.75 -19.13 -5.92
N GLN A 86 4.05 -18.03 -6.20
CA GLN A 86 2.95 -17.62 -5.33
C GLN A 86 1.74 -17.14 -6.12
N SER A 87 0.62 -17.65 -5.66
CA SER A 87 -0.69 -17.77 -6.26
C SER A 87 -1.39 -16.42 -6.41
N SER A 88 -2.27 -16.34 -7.39
CA SER A 88 -3.12 -15.19 -7.72
C SER A 88 -3.86 -14.61 -6.50
N LEU A 89 -3.43 -13.44 -6.02
CA LEU A 89 -4.24 -12.60 -5.15
C LEU A 89 -5.28 -11.86 -6.01
N ALA A 90 -6.49 -12.39 -6.07
CA ALA A 90 -7.63 -11.70 -6.68
C ALA A 90 -8.21 -10.71 -5.67
N ILE A 91 -7.77 -9.45 -5.73
CA ILE A 91 -8.43 -8.35 -5.03
C ILE A 91 -9.64 -7.94 -5.88
N LYS A 92 -10.86 -8.09 -5.35
CA LYS A 92 -12.09 -7.66 -6.01
C LYS A 92 -12.10 -6.13 -6.15
N ALA A 93 -12.41 -5.68 -7.36
CA ALA A 93 -12.66 -4.29 -7.72
C ALA A 93 -14.03 -3.82 -7.21
#